data_AF-A0A4Q9KQE8-F1
#
_entry.id   AF-A0A4Q9KQE8-F1
#
_cell.length_a   1.000
_cell.length_b   1.000
_cell.length_c   1.000
_cell.angle_alpha   90.00
_cell.angle_beta   90.00
_cell.angle_gamma   90.00
#
_symmetry.space_group_name_H-M   'P 1'
#
loop_
_entity.id
_entity.type
_entity.pdbx_description
1 polymer ?
#
loop_
_entity_poly.entity_id
_entity_poly.type
_entity_poly.pdbx_seq_one_letter_code
_entity_poly.pdbx_strand_id
1 'polypeptide(L)'
;KDKNNKTTTNTKKNNQPKNKNNHPNTNTMNIRFYCISNLETSFVGRIINLSFDLNFNKNIILFPILEDTLNKVIVRCVEGLRNPICDKNILNINGNDLYSLCSVVNINKNIKNYKNFLDIEKSYCNDVYGMYKILGVEGCRSVLVREIESVFDVYGIGVDKRHLGLISDYLLVDGVYSSFSRFGMEKSESILLKMSFESCYSVLRDASHRELGDCLEGPSGCLTAGLPVRNGTGCFELLYDMEE
;
A
#
# COMPACT_ATOMS: atom_id res chain seq x y z
N LYS A 1 44.07 45.41 -0.46
CA LYS A 1 43.53 46.10 0.73
C LYS A 1 42.19 46.69 0.36
N ASP A 2 41.15 46.19 1.03
CA ASP A 2 39.97 46.92 1.50
C ASP A 2 39.21 47.89 0.59
N LYS A 3 37.90 47.60 0.53
CA LYS A 3 36.78 48.50 0.85
C LYS A 3 36.37 49.50 -0.24
N ASN A 4 35.16 49.28 -0.76
CA ASN A 4 33.92 50.00 -0.38
C ASN A 4 33.85 51.35 -1.09
N ASN A 5 32.84 51.64 -1.90
CA ASN A 5 31.49 52.09 -1.51
C ASN A 5 31.08 52.97 -2.72
N LYS A 6 29.84 53.20 -3.13
CA LYS A 6 28.52 53.04 -2.54
C LYS A 6 27.53 53.50 -3.61
N THR A 7 26.33 52.91 -3.59
CA THR A 7 25.03 53.55 -3.86
C THR A 7 24.85 54.32 -5.18
N THR A 8 23.85 53.97 -5.98
CA THR A 8 22.50 54.46 -5.64
C THR A 8 21.41 53.63 -6.31
N THR A 9 20.44 53.24 -5.46
CA THR A 9 19.09 52.81 -5.78
C THR A 9 18.32 53.92 -6.49
N ASN A 10 17.56 53.60 -7.54
CA ASN A 10 16.16 54.01 -7.61
C ASN A 10 15.34 53.27 -8.67
N THR A 11 14.13 52.98 -8.24
CA THR A 11 13.03 52.25 -8.85
C THR A 11 12.43 52.94 -10.08
N LYS A 12 12.06 52.15 -11.11
CA LYS A 12 10.71 52.20 -11.73
C LYS A 12 10.51 51.11 -12.78
N LYS A 13 9.24 50.73 -12.85
CA LYS A 13 8.61 49.58 -13.49
C LYS A 13 8.74 49.51 -15.02
N ASN A 14 8.40 48.31 -15.49
CA ASN A 14 7.97 47.93 -16.84
C ASN A 14 9.09 47.68 -17.85
N ASN A 15 9.45 46.40 -18.00
CA ASN A 15 9.94 45.89 -19.28
C ASN A 15 9.36 44.51 -19.57
N GLN A 16 8.51 44.48 -20.59
CA GLN A 16 8.21 43.31 -21.40
C GLN A 16 9.52 42.69 -21.92
N PRO A 17 9.68 41.36 -21.92
CA PRO A 17 10.81 40.76 -22.60
C PRO A 17 10.50 40.63 -24.10
N LYS A 18 11.17 41.45 -24.92
CA LYS A 18 11.38 41.18 -26.34
C LYS A 18 12.87 41.09 -26.61
N ASN A 19 13.41 39.87 -26.74
CA ASN A 19 14.08 39.44 -27.97
C ASN A 19 14.59 37.99 -27.90
N LYS A 20 14.17 37.22 -28.92
CA LYS A 20 15.00 36.36 -29.78
C LYS A 20 15.74 35.17 -29.13
N ASN A 21 15.16 33.98 -29.25
CA ASN A 21 15.42 33.09 -30.39
C ASN A 21 14.69 31.75 -30.21
N ASN A 22 13.79 31.45 -31.14
CA ASN A 22 13.14 30.15 -31.27
C ASN A 22 14.16 29.12 -31.77
N HIS A 23 14.48 28.13 -30.95
CA HIS A 23 14.89 26.81 -31.42
C HIS A 23 13.95 25.77 -30.81
N PRO A 24 12.99 25.21 -31.56
CA PRO A 24 12.25 24.04 -31.10
C PRO A 24 13.15 22.82 -31.31
N ASN A 25 13.96 22.50 -30.30
CA ASN A 25 14.72 21.25 -30.27
C ASN A 25 13.88 20.17 -29.58
N THR A 26 12.84 19.70 -30.27
CA THR A 26 12.17 18.44 -29.96
C THR A 26 11.70 17.81 -31.27
N ASN A 27 12.63 17.20 -32.00
CA ASN A 27 12.30 16.23 -33.05
C ASN A 27 11.70 14.98 -32.39
N THR A 28 10.47 15.11 -31.89
CA THR A 28 9.62 14.00 -31.53
C THR A 28 9.08 13.42 -32.82
N MET A 29 9.79 12.41 -33.35
CA MET A 29 9.30 11.65 -34.49
C MET A 29 8.13 10.79 -33.99
N ASN A 30 6.91 11.30 -34.15
CA ASN A 30 5.70 10.53 -33.93
C ASN A 30 5.60 9.45 -35.02
N ILE A 31 6.17 8.28 -34.76
CA ILE A 31 5.99 7.09 -35.59
C ILE A 31 4.61 6.52 -35.26
N ARG A 32 3.60 6.88 -36.06
CA ARG A 32 2.33 6.16 -36.06
C ARG A 32 2.49 4.91 -36.92
N PHE A 33 2.47 3.75 -36.28
CA PHE A 33 2.44 2.48 -36.99
C PHE A 33 1.09 2.30 -37.69
N TYR A 34 1.02 2.64 -38.97
CA TYR A 34 0.02 2.09 -39.89
C TYR A 34 0.62 0.85 -40.54
N CYS A 35 0.73 -0.26 -39.81
CA CYS A 35 1.12 -1.52 -40.44
C CYS A 35 0.48 -2.70 -39.74
N ILE A 36 -0.80 -2.91 -40.04
CA ILE A 36 -1.42 -4.24 -39.95
C ILE A 36 -2.19 -4.40 -41.26
N SER A 37 -1.47 -4.48 -42.38
CA SER A 37 -2.09 -4.90 -43.66
C SER A 37 -1.85 -6.39 -43.92
N ASN A 38 -0.72 -6.96 -43.48
CA ASN A 38 -0.39 -8.38 -43.68
C ASN A 38 0.40 -8.94 -42.49
N LEU A 39 -0.25 -9.26 -41.37
CA LEU A 39 0.35 -10.06 -40.31
C LEU A 39 0.04 -11.54 -40.59
N GLU A 40 0.98 -12.26 -41.19
CA GLU A 40 0.86 -13.71 -41.32
C GLU A 40 1.37 -14.36 -40.04
N THR A 41 0.43 -14.92 -39.26
CA THR A 41 0.77 -15.72 -38.08
C THR A 41 0.72 -17.20 -38.45
N SER A 42 1.88 -17.82 -38.63
CA SER A 42 1.96 -19.27 -38.79
C SER A 42 2.31 -19.93 -37.46
N PHE A 43 1.40 -20.73 -36.91
CA PHE A 43 1.68 -21.54 -35.74
C PHE A 43 2.15 -22.93 -36.18
N VAL A 44 3.47 -23.15 -36.14
CA VAL A 44 4.06 -24.47 -36.37
C VAL A 44 4.79 -24.89 -35.10
N GLY A 45 4.11 -25.68 -34.25
CA GLY A 45 4.69 -26.19 -33.01
C GLY A 45 4.85 -25.14 -31.91
N ARG A 46 6.09 -24.80 -31.52
CA ARG A 46 6.41 -23.84 -30.44
C ARG A 46 6.93 -22.48 -30.93
N ILE A 47 6.99 -22.27 -32.25
CA ILE A 47 7.58 -21.07 -32.86
C ILE A 47 6.46 -20.22 -33.44
N ILE A 48 6.45 -18.93 -33.08
CA ILE A 48 5.57 -17.91 -33.66
C ILE A 48 6.41 -17.12 -34.66
N ASN A 49 6.13 -17.28 -35.95
CA ASN A 49 6.73 -16.45 -36.98
C ASN A 49 5.86 -15.19 -37.18
N LEU A 50 6.46 -14.02 -37.05
CA LEU A 50 5.85 -12.72 -37.31
C LEU A 50 6.56 -12.12 -38.52
N SER A 51 5.88 -12.04 -39.66
CA SER A 51 6.34 -11.34 -40.86
C SER A 51 5.54 -10.04 -41.03
N PHE A 52 6.24 -8.95 -41.34
CA PHE A 52 5.61 -7.67 -41.67
C PHE A 52 6.53 -6.86 -42.61
N ASP A 53 5.93 -6.12 -43.53
CA ASP A 53 6.66 -5.32 -44.51
C ASP A 53 7.14 -4.00 -43.88
N LEU A 54 8.43 -3.71 -44.05
CA LEU A 54 9.09 -2.52 -43.50
C LEU A 54 9.54 -1.57 -44.61
N ASN A 55 8.71 -0.56 -44.91
CA ASN A 55 9.06 0.52 -45.85
C ASN A 55 9.64 1.73 -45.09
N PHE A 56 10.96 1.73 -44.85
CA PHE A 56 11.66 2.88 -44.27
C PHE A 56 12.51 3.62 -45.31
N ASN A 57 12.33 4.95 -45.42
CA ASN A 57 13.15 5.81 -46.30
C ASN A 57 14.52 6.19 -45.68
N LYS A 58 14.88 5.66 -44.50
CA LYS A 58 16.15 5.92 -43.80
C LYS A 58 16.68 4.64 -43.15
N ASN A 59 18.01 4.50 -43.10
CA ASN A 59 18.69 3.40 -42.43
C ASN A 59 18.52 3.52 -40.91
N ILE A 60 17.53 2.81 -40.36
CA ILE A 60 17.32 2.67 -38.92
C ILE A 60 17.90 1.33 -38.49
N ILE A 61 18.72 1.34 -37.44
CA ILE A 61 19.16 0.09 -36.81
C ILE A 61 17.98 -0.42 -35.98
N LEU A 62 17.22 -1.36 -36.55
CA LEU A 62 16.00 -1.89 -35.94
C LEU A 62 16.31 -2.81 -34.75
N PHE A 63 17.49 -3.44 -34.74
CA PHE A 63 17.84 -4.48 -33.76
C PHE A 63 17.75 -4.02 -32.29
N PRO A 64 18.32 -2.87 -31.85
CA PRO A 64 18.17 -2.40 -30.47
C PRO A 64 16.71 -2.08 -30.09
N ILE A 65 15.94 -1.51 -31.02
CA ILE A 65 14.52 -1.20 -30.80
C ILE A 65 13.72 -2.49 -30.67
N LEU A 66 14.06 -3.50 -31.49
CA LEU A 66 13.44 -4.81 -31.43
C LEU A 66 13.77 -5.51 -30.11
N GLU A 67 15.03 -5.47 -29.66
CA GLU A 67 15.44 -6.04 -28.37
C GLU A 67 14.71 -5.37 -27.19
N ASP A 68 14.60 -4.03 -27.21
CA ASP A 68 13.87 -3.27 -26.20
C ASP A 68 12.36 -3.50 -26.21
N THR A 69 11.77 -3.76 -27.39
CA THR A 69 10.33 -4.00 -27.53
C THR A 69 9.98 -5.45 -27.21
N LEU A 70 10.77 -6.42 -27.67
CA LEU A 70 10.56 -7.85 -27.40
C LEU A 70 10.54 -8.15 -25.89
N ASN A 71 11.41 -7.52 -25.11
CA ASN A 71 11.42 -7.68 -23.64
C ASN A 71 10.14 -7.18 -22.94
N LYS A 72 9.33 -6.36 -23.62
CA LYS A 72 8.07 -5.81 -23.09
C LYS A 72 6.84 -6.51 -23.67
N VAL A 73 7.00 -7.33 -24.71
CA VAL A 73 5.89 -8.05 -25.34
C VAL A 73 5.48 -9.21 -24.44
N ILE A 74 4.28 -9.10 -23.88
CA ILE A 74 3.67 -10.16 -23.07
C ILE A 74 2.91 -11.10 -24.00
N VAL A 75 3.39 -12.34 -24.15
CA VAL A 75 2.73 -13.37 -24.99
C VAL A 75 1.48 -13.91 -24.30
N ARG A 76 1.60 -14.19 -22.99
CA ARG A 76 0.49 -14.63 -22.13
C ARG A 76 0.82 -14.27 -20.70
N CYS A 77 -0.03 -13.49 -20.06
CA CYS A 77 0.01 -13.30 -18.62
C CYS A 77 -1.40 -13.51 -18.07
N VAL A 78 -1.46 -13.78 -16.79
CA VAL A 78 -2.67 -13.60 -16.01
C VAL A 78 -2.45 -12.37 -15.17
N GLU A 79 -3.40 -11.43 -15.20
CA GLU A 79 -3.27 -10.18 -14.47
C GLU A 79 -3.04 -10.44 -12.98
N GLY A 80 -2.15 -9.64 -12.39
CA GLY A 80 -1.74 -9.76 -11.00
C GLY A 80 -0.77 -10.89 -10.70
N LEU A 81 -0.67 -11.95 -11.53
CA LEU A 81 0.23 -13.08 -11.31
C LEU A 81 1.65 -12.83 -11.82
N ARG A 82 2.65 -12.88 -10.92
CA ARG A 82 4.07 -12.75 -11.27
C ARG A 82 4.89 -13.93 -10.75
N ASN A 83 5.84 -14.37 -11.59
CA ASN A 83 6.87 -15.36 -11.26
C ASN A 83 6.39 -16.55 -10.41
N PRO A 84 5.39 -17.33 -10.87
CA PRO A 84 4.96 -18.51 -10.13
C PRO A 84 6.10 -19.53 -10.06
N ILE A 85 6.40 -20.00 -8.86
CA ILE A 85 7.40 -21.04 -8.59
C ILE A 85 6.67 -22.24 -8.01
N CYS A 86 6.83 -23.41 -8.63
CA CYS A 86 6.29 -24.66 -8.09
C CYS A 86 7.39 -25.36 -7.30
N ASP A 87 7.19 -25.52 -6.00
CA ASP A 87 8.04 -26.36 -5.15
C ASP A 87 7.25 -27.59 -4.71
N LYS A 88 7.62 -28.75 -5.26
CA LYS A 88 6.92 -30.04 -5.10
C LYS A 88 5.44 -29.93 -5.47
N ASN A 89 4.57 -29.83 -4.46
CA ASN A 89 3.11 -29.76 -4.57
C ASN A 89 2.56 -28.38 -4.15
N ILE A 90 3.44 -27.42 -3.84
CA ILE A 90 3.06 -26.07 -3.42
C ILE A 90 3.38 -25.09 -4.55
N LEU A 91 2.35 -24.37 -4.98
CA LEU A 91 2.50 -23.28 -5.93
C LEU A 91 2.70 -21.98 -5.16
N ASN A 92 3.95 -21.48 -5.14
CA ASN A 92 4.29 -20.20 -4.54
C ASN A 92 4.18 -19.10 -5.59
N ILE A 93 3.41 -18.07 -5.28
CA ILE A 93 3.11 -16.98 -6.17
C ILE A 93 3.54 -15.69 -5.47
N ASN A 94 4.51 -14.99 -6.05
CA ASN A 94 5.08 -13.78 -5.45
C ASN A 94 4.52 -12.52 -6.12
N GLY A 95 4.12 -11.54 -5.32
CA GLY A 95 3.73 -10.21 -5.81
C GLY A 95 2.27 -10.10 -6.28
N ASN A 96 1.38 -10.91 -5.69
CA ASN A 96 -0.05 -10.88 -6.00
C ASN A 96 -0.87 -10.19 -4.92
N ASP A 97 -1.80 -9.34 -5.36
CA ASP A 97 -3.02 -9.06 -4.60
C ASP A 97 -3.89 -10.33 -4.66
N LEU A 98 -4.34 -10.87 -3.51
CA LEU A 98 -5.24 -12.04 -3.49
C LEU A 98 -6.52 -11.81 -4.32
N TYR A 99 -6.93 -10.54 -4.47
CA TYR A 99 -7.99 -10.11 -5.38
C TYR A 99 -7.79 -10.61 -6.81
N SER A 100 -6.56 -10.64 -7.30
CA SER A 100 -6.24 -11.14 -8.64
C SER A 100 -6.37 -12.66 -8.73
N LEU A 101 -6.12 -13.39 -7.64
CA LEU A 101 -6.23 -14.85 -7.62
C LEU A 101 -7.70 -15.28 -7.50
N CYS A 102 -8.47 -14.63 -6.63
CA CYS A 102 -9.92 -14.83 -6.54
C CYS A 102 -10.68 -14.33 -7.77
N SER A 103 -10.27 -13.22 -8.40
CA SER A 103 -10.85 -12.76 -9.66
C SER A 103 -10.52 -13.73 -10.79
N VAL A 104 -9.32 -14.30 -10.85
CA VAL A 104 -8.97 -15.33 -11.85
C VAL A 104 -9.77 -16.62 -11.66
N VAL A 105 -10.05 -17.03 -10.42
CA VAL A 105 -10.92 -18.17 -10.10
C VAL A 105 -12.39 -17.86 -10.43
N ASN A 106 -12.86 -16.65 -10.17
CA ASN A 106 -14.26 -16.23 -10.43
C ASN A 106 -14.54 -15.85 -11.90
N ILE A 107 -13.57 -15.28 -12.62
CA ILE A 107 -13.68 -14.89 -14.03
C ILE A 107 -13.57 -16.13 -14.91
N ASN A 108 -12.78 -17.14 -14.52
CA ASN A 108 -12.75 -18.43 -15.22
C ASN A 108 -13.86 -19.37 -14.78
N LYS A 109 -15.13 -18.94 -14.85
CA LYS A 109 -16.29 -19.86 -14.89
C LYS A 109 -16.17 -20.93 -16.00
N ASN A 110 -15.28 -20.72 -16.97
CA ASN A 110 -14.96 -21.66 -18.04
C ASN A 110 -13.95 -22.76 -17.63
N ILE A 111 -13.20 -22.60 -16.53
CA ILE A 111 -12.37 -23.67 -15.98
C ILE A 111 -13.23 -24.40 -14.94
N LYS A 112 -14.13 -25.27 -15.40
CA LYS A 112 -15.00 -26.08 -14.50
C LYS A 112 -14.22 -27.03 -13.57
N ASN A 113 -12.90 -27.17 -13.76
CA ASN A 113 -12.07 -28.19 -13.11
C ASN A 113 -10.89 -27.64 -12.30
N TYR A 114 -10.84 -26.34 -11.92
CA TYR A 114 -9.70 -25.83 -11.14
C TYR A 114 -9.54 -26.54 -9.78
N LYS A 115 -10.64 -27.04 -9.20
CA LYS A 115 -10.63 -27.84 -7.97
C LYS A 115 -9.83 -29.14 -8.09
N ASN A 116 -9.61 -29.66 -9.29
CA ASN A 116 -8.81 -30.87 -9.50
C ASN A 116 -7.30 -30.60 -9.42
N PHE A 117 -6.88 -29.34 -9.53
CA PHE A 117 -5.48 -28.94 -9.58
C PHE A 117 -5.08 -27.97 -8.46
N LEU A 118 -6.04 -27.29 -7.83
CA LEU A 118 -5.81 -26.29 -6.80
C LEU A 118 -6.80 -26.46 -5.64
N ASP A 119 -6.24 -26.66 -4.45
CA ASP A 119 -6.99 -26.66 -3.19
C ASP A 119 -7.09 -25.23 -2.64
N ILE A 120 -8.25 -24.60 -2.81
CA ILE A 120 -8.49 -23.21 -2.39
C ILE A 120 -8.60 -23.11 -0.86
N GLU A 121 -9.10 -24.16 -0.20
CA GLU A 121 -9.32 -24.13 1.26
C GLU A 121 -8.01 -24.14 2.03
N LYS A 122 -6.95 -24.72 1.45
CA LYS A 122 -5.58 -24.69 1.99
C LYS A 122 -4.73 -23.54 1.44
N SER A 123 -5.29 -22.70 0.57
CA SER A 123 -4.54 -21.57 0.01
C SER A 123 -4.23 -20.54 1.10
N TYR A 124 -3.07 -19.91 0.99
CA TYR A 124 -2.57 -18.94 1.95
C TYR A 124 -2.07 -17.69 1.24
N CYS A 125 -2.20 -16.54 1.89
CA CYS A 125 -1.65 -15.28 1.41
C CYS A 125 -1.24 -14.41 2.59
N ASN A 126 -0.11 -13.75 2.43
CA ASN A 126 0.48 -12.84 3.40
C ASN A 126 -0.03 -11.40 3.27
N ASP A 127 -0.83 -11.08 2.25
CA ASP A 127 -1.50 -9.78 2.14
C ASP A 127 -2.73 -9.73 3.06
N VAL A 128 -2.51 -9.21 4.26
CA VAL A 128 -3.53 -9.04 5.31
C VAL A 128 -4.72 -8.21 4.82
N TYR A 129 -4.48 -7.13 4.05
CA TYR A 129 -5.55 -6.28 3.56
C TYR A 129 -6.34 -6.93 2.42
N GLY A 130 -5.66 -7.68 1.55
CA GLY A 130 -6.31 -8.55 0.58
C GLY A 130 -7.22 -9.58 1.24
N MET A 131 -6.81 -10.17 2.37
CA MET A 131 -7.63 -11.12 3.11
C MET A 131 -8.85 -10.46 3.71
N TYR A 132 -8.68 -9.29 4.32
CA TYR A 132 -9.79 -8.50 4.85
C TYR A 132 -10.88 -8.26 3.80
N LYS A 133 -10.50 -7.91 2.57
CA LYS A 133 -11.48 -7.64 1.52
C LYS A 133 -12.19 -8.90 0.97
N ILE A 134 -11.56 -10.07 1.03
CA ILE A 134 -12.11 -11.32 0.43
C ILE A 134 -12.82 -12.17 1.48
N LEU A 135 -12.15 -12.43 2.60
CA LEU A 135 -12.61 -13.31 3.67
C LEU A 135 -13.22 -12.55 4.85
N GLY A 136 -13.09 -11.22 4.88
CA GLY A 136 -13.61 -10.38 5.96
C GLY A 136 -12.67 -10.28 7.16
N VAL A 137 -13.22 -9.73 8.25
CA VAL A 137 -12.48 -9.37 9.48
C VAL A 137 -11.84 -10.59 10.15
N GLU A 138 -12.55 -11.70 10.30
CA GLU A 138 -12.02 -12.89 10.97
C GLU A 138 -10.93 -13.60 10.17
N GLY A 139 -11.04 -13.60 8.83
CA GLY A 139 -9.98 -14.09 7.96
C GLY A 139 -8.71 -13.24 8.07
N CYS A 140 -8.88 -11.92 8.08
CA CYS A 140 -7.80 -10.96 8.33
C CYS A 140 -7.13 -11.19 9.69
N ARG A 141 -7.91 -11.31 10.76
CA ARG A 141 -7.44 -11.57 12.13
C ARG A 141 -6.55 -12.81 12.20
N SER A 142 -7.01 -13.90 11.60
CA SER A 142 -6.29 -15.18 11.61
C SER A 142 -4.95 -15.10 10.87
N VAL A 143 -4.92 -14.42 9.73
CA VAL A 143 -3.68 -14.20 8.96
C VAL A 143 -2.73 -13.25 9.68
N LEU A 144 -3.25 -12.18 10.31
CA LEU A 144 -2.44 -11.22 11.05
C LEU A 144 -1.71 -11.88 12.23
N VAL A 145 -2.39 -12.70 13.03
CA VAL A 145 -1.75 -13.47 14.12
C VAL A 145 -0.65 -14.36 13.56
N ARG A 146 -0.91 -15.08 12.47
CA ARG A 146 0.04 -16.01 11.85
C ARG A 146 1.25 -15.31 11.24
N GLU A 147 1.07 -14.16 10.59
CA GLU A 147 2.16 -13.37 10.02
C GLU A 147 3.07 -12.81 11.11
N ILE A 148 2.49 -12.26 12.19
CA ILE A 148 3.29 -11.76 13.32
C ILE A 148 4.06 -12.90 13.99
N GLU A 149 3.41 -14.06 14.22
CA GLU A 149 4.06 -15.27 14.75
C GLU A 149 5.22 -15.71 13.84
N SER A 150 4.99 -15.78 12.53
CA SER A 150 6.01 -16.18 11.54
C SER A 150 7.23 -15.25 11.53
N VAL A 151 7.07 -13.96 11.80
CA VAL A 151 8.21 -13.04 11.88
C VAL A 151 9.07 -13.36 13.10
N PHE A 152 8.47 -13.62 14.26
CA PHE A 152 9.21 -13.95 15.48
C PHE A 152 9.85 -15.34 15.44
N ASP A 153 9.17 -16.31 14.80
CA ASP A 153 9.66 -17.69 14.66
C ASP A 153 10.99 -17.76 13.90
N VAL A 154 11.19 -16.92 12.88
CA VAL A 154 12.45 -16.85 12.12
C VAL A 154 13.64 -16.47 13.01
N TYR A 155 13.39 -15.71 14.08
CA TYR A 155 14.41 -15.32 15.06
C TYR A 155 14.46 -16.23 16.29
N GLY A 156 13.64 -17.30 16.33
CA GLY A 156 13.54 -18.20 17.48
C GLY A 156 12.94 -17.55 18.74
N ILE A 157 12.15 -16.48 18.58
CA ILE A 157 11.53 -15.76 19.68
C ILE A 157 10.14 -16.34 19.91
N GLY A 158 9.95 -17.06 21.02
CA GLY A 158 8.62 -17.56 21.41
C GLY A 158 7.76 -16.45 22.00
N VAL A 159 6.69 -16.05 21.31
CA VAL A 159 5.69 -15.10 21.81
C VAL A 159 4.38 -15.85 22.08
N ASP A 160 3.78 -15.62 23.25
CA ASP A 160 2.49 -16.22 23.57
C ASP A 160 1.37 -15.67 22.66
N LYS A 161 0.57 -16.59 22.10
CA LYS A 161 -0.54 -16.25 21.18
C LYS A 161 -1.58 -15.32 21.82
N ARG A 162 -1.69 -15.28 23.14
CA ARG A 162 -2.57 -14.34 23.87
C ARG A 162 -2.21 -12.87 23.59
N HIS A 163 -0.92 -12.56 23.47
CA HIS A 163 -0.47 -11.21 23.12
C HIS A 163 -0.81 -10.88 21.67
N LEU A 164 -0.55 -11.81 20.75
CA LEU A 164 -0.80 -11.63 19.33
C LEU A 164 -2.30 -11.50 19.03
N GLY A 165 -3.13 -12.28 19.75
CA GLY A 165 -4.59 -12.20 19.69
C GLY A 165 -5.08 -10.82 20.10
N LEU A 166 -4.66 -10.32 21.27
CA LEU A 166 -5.06 -9.00 21.77
C LEU A 166 -4.68 -7.87 20.81
N ILE A 167 -3.48 -7.92 20.23
CA ILE A 167 -3.01 -6.95 19.24
C ILE A 167 -3.90 -6.99 17.99
N SER A 168 -4.21 -8.18 17.50
CA SER A 168 -5.01 -8.37 16.28
C SER A 168 -6.47 -7.94 16.50
N ASP A 169 -7.02 -8.25 17.67
CA ASP A 169 -8.37 -7.85 18.09
C ASP A 169 -8.48 -6.33 18.18
N TYR A 170 -7.47 -5.66 18.75
CA TYR A 170 -7.44 -4.20 18.83
C TYR A 170 -7.38 -3.54 17.45
N LEU A 171 -6.59 -4.08 16.51
CA LEU A 171 -6.49 -3.54 15.15
C LEU A 171 -7.77 -3.68 14.33
N LEU A 172 -8.68 -4.57 14.73
CA LEU A 172 -9.90 -4.93 14.01
C LEU A 172 -11.18 -4.59 14.79
N VAL A 173 -11.07 -3.87 15.91
CA VAL A 173 -12.18 -3.60 16.83
C VAL A 173 -13.40 -2.94 16.16
N ASP A 174 -13.16 -2.07 15.17
CA ASP A 174 -14.24 -1.37 14.44
C ASP A 174 -14.81 -2.18 13.27
N GLY A 175 -14.39 -3.44 13.10
CA GLY A 175 -14.68 -4.24 11.92
C GLY A 175 -13.95 -3.76 10.66
N VAL A 176 -13.00 -2.83 10.78
CA VAL A 176 -12.15 -2.33 9.69
C VAL A 176 -10.69 -2.47 10.09
N TYR A 177 -9.86 -2.96 9.16
CA TYR A 177 -8.41 -3.05 9.37
C TYR A 177 -7.80 -1.67 9.62
N SER A 178 -7.41 -1.44 10.87
CA SER A 178 -6.78 -0.21 11.36
C SER A 178 -5.29 -0.48 11.65
N SER A 179 -4.50 0.59 11.79
CA SER A 179 -3.05 0.48 12.09
C SER A 179 -2.71 1.18 13.40
N PHE A 180 -1.59 0.80 14.04
CA PHE A 180 -1.01 1.57 15.15
C PHE A 180 -0.27 2.81 14.62
N SER A 181 -1.03 3.73 14.05
CA SER A 181 -0.52 5.01 13.54
C SER A 181 -1.41 6.15 14.02
N ARG A 182 -0.98 7.39 13.77
CA ARG A 182 -1.81 8.59 13.89
C ARG A 182 -3.24 8.38 13.35
N PHE A 183 -3.37 7.77 12.17
CA PHE A 183 -4.67 7.56 11.52
C PHE A 183 -5.54 6.54 12.27
N GLY A 184 -4.93 5.54 12.91
CA GLY A 184 -5.66 4.63 13.79
C GLY A 184 -6.06 5.30 15.10
N MET A 185 -5.16 6.10 15.67
CA MET A 185 -5.39 6.82 16.93
C MET A 185 -6.39 7.99 16.80
N GLU A 186 -6.63 8.52 15.61
CA GLU A 186 -7.65 9.56 15.37
C GLU A 186 -9.05 9.11 15.84
N LYS A 187 -9.32 7.80 15.80
CA LYS A 187 -10.56 7.18 16.29
C LYS A 187 -10.71 7.14 17.81
N SER A 188 -9.62 7.32 18.54
CA SER A 188 -9.66 7.34 20.01
C SER A 188 -10.49 8.52 20.50
N GLU A 189 -11.32 8.27 21.52
CA GLU A 189 -12.16 9.29 22.15
C GLU A 189 -11.34 10.29 22.96
N SER A 190 -10.30 9.83 23.67
CA SER A 190 -9.43 10.73 24.47
C SER A 190 -8.62 11.69 23.59
N ILE A 191 -8.86 12.98 23.78
CA ILE A 191 -8.19 14.10 23.11
C ILE A 191 -6.77 14.26 23.65
N LEU A 192 -6.59 14.13 24.96
CA LEU A 192 -5.29 14.22 25.62
C LEU A 192 -4.38 13.07 25.21
N LEU A 193 -4.93 11.86 25.03
CA LEU A 193 -4.20 10.75 24.43
C LEU A 193 -3.70 11.12 23.02
N LYS A 194 -4.58 11.64 22.15
CA LYS A 194 -4.20 12.09 20.80
C LYS A 194 -3.13 13.18 20.82
N MET A 195 -3.30 14.20 21.67
CA MET A 195 -2.34 15.30 21.81
C MET A 195 -0.98 14.85 22.33
N SER A 196 -0.95 13.87 23.26
CA SER A 196 0.28 13.33 23.83
C SER A 196 1.08 12.44 22.85
N PHE A 197 0.41 11.89 21.84
CA PHE A 197 1.04 11.03 20.84
C PHE A 197 1.69 11.83 19.71
N GLU A 198 0.91 12.60 18.96
CA GLU A 198 1.41 13.39 17.82
C GLU A 198 0.50 14.57 17.47
N SER A 199 1.03 15.57 16.76
CA SER A 199 0.25 16.66 16.14
C SER A 199 -0.64 17.46 17.12
N CYS A 200 -0.15 17.66 18.34
CA CYS A 200 -0.83 18.32 19.47
C CYS A 200 -1.63 19.59 19.10
N TYR A 201 -1.01 20.56 18.41
CA TYR A 201 -1.69 21.80 18.04
C TYR A 201 -2.89 21.59 17.10
N SER A 202 -2.79 20.65 16.15
CA SER A 202 -3.89 20.37 15.24
C SER A 202 -5.06 19.71 15.96
N VAL A 203 -4.78 18.75 16.83
CA VAL A 203 -5.80 18.07 17.64
C VAL A 203 -6.47 19.06 18.58
N LEU A 204 -5.69 19.92 19.24
CA LEU A 204 -6.21 20.96 20.12
C LEU A 204 -7.08 21.97 19.37
N ARG A 205 -6.64 22.40 18.18
CA ARG A 205 -7.42 23.33 17.34
C ARG A 205 -8.75 22.71 16.92
N ASP A 206 -8.73 21.47 16.47
CA ASP A 206 -9.93 20.76 16.04
C ASP A 206 -10.88 20.50 17.22
N ALA A 207 -10.34 20.13 18.39
CA ALA A 207 -11.10 20.00 19.62
C ALA A 207 -11.73 21.32 20.06
N SER A 208 -10.97 22.42 20.04
CA SER A 208 -11.46 23.76 20.37
C SER A 208 -12.56 24.21 19.40
N HIS A 209 -12.43 23.90 18.12
CA HIS A 209 -13.41 24.26 17.11
C HIS A 209 -14.71 23.44 17.21
N ARG A 210 -14.61 22.19 17.65
CA ARG A 210 -15.75 21.26 17.81
C ARG A 210 -16.31 21.22 19.24
N GLU A 211 -15.80 22.06 20.13
CA GLU A 211 -16.18 22.10 21.56
C GLU A 211 -16.07 20.73 22.25
N LEU A 212 -15.03 19.95 21.89
CA LEU A 212 -14.80 18.62 22.44
C LEU A 212 -13.98 18.69 23.74
N GLY A 213 -14.42 17.94 24.75
CA GLY A 213 -13.70 17.71 26.01
C GLY A 213 -13.16 16.28 26.13
N ASP A 214 -12.18 16.08 27.01
CA ASP A 214 -11.68 14.75 27.36
C ASP A 214 -12.42 14.20 28.59
N CYS A 215 -12.80 12.93 28.56
CA CYS A 215 -13.52 12.27 29.66
C CYS A 215 -12.61 11.84 30.83
N LEU A 216 -11.28 11.96 30.68
CA LEU A 216 -10.28 11.62 31.71
C LEU A 216 -10.36 10.18 32.23
N GLU A 217 -10.90 9.25 31.43
CA GLU A 217 -10.98 7.83 31.79
C GLU A 217 -9.73 7.06 31.39
N GLY A 218 -9.09 7.48 30.28
CA GLY A 218 -7.88 6.85 29.77
C GLY A 218 -6.63 7.23 30.58
N PRO A 219 -5.62 6.35 30.67
CA PRO A 219 -4.40 6.60 31.45
C PRO A 219 -3.70 7.93 31.12
N SER A 220 -3.61 8.30 29.85
CA SER A 220 -2.97 9.56 29.44
C SER A 220 -3.75 10.79 29.89
N GLY A 221 -5.08 10.72 29.88
CA GLY A 221 -5.95 11.79 30.37
C GLY A 221 -5.82 11.96 31.88
N CYS A 222 -5.92 10.86 32.64
CA CYS A 222 -5.75 10.88 34.10
C CYS A 222 -4.39 11.47 34.49
N LEU A 223 -3.30 11.01 33.85
CA LEU A 223 -1.95 11.47 34.16
C LEU A 223 -1.77 12.97 33.89
N THR A 224 -2.34 13.47 32.80
CA THR A 224 -2.27 14.91 32.46
C THR A 224 -3.02 15.77 33.48
N ALA A 225 -4.13 15.27 34.03
CA ALA A 225 -4.93 15.95 35.05
C ALA A 225 -4.45 15.69 36.49
N GLY A 226 -3.45 14.83 36.71
CA GLY A 226 -2.99 14.44 38.05
C GLY A 226 -3.97 13.53 38.80
N LEU A 227 -4.84 12.82 38.09
CA LEU A 227 -5.82 11.87 38.64
C LEU A 227 -5.24 10.44 38.68
N PRO A 228 -5.66 9.60 39.64
CA PRO A 228 -5.31 8.18 39.63
C PRO A 228 -5.90 7.48 38.40
N VAL A 229 -5.13 6.58 37.77
CA VAL A 229 -5.57 5.82 36.60
C VAL A 229 -6.55 4.71 37.02
N ARG A 230 -7.65 4.54 36.28
CA ARG A 230 -8.70 3.54 36.57
C ARG A 230 -8.34 2.10 36.13
N ASN A 231 -7.07 1.72 36.31
CA ASN A 231 -6.55 0.37 36.01
C ASN A 231 -5.84 -0.20 37.25
N GLY A 232 -5.80 -1.53 37.38
CA GLY A 232 -5.12 -2.18 38.49
C GLY A 232 -5.78 -1.84 39.83
N THR A 233 -5.06 -1.21 40.76
CA THR A 233 -5.61 -0.84 42.07
C THR A 233 -6.60 0.33 42.02
N GLY A 234 -6.65 1.09 40.91
CA GLY A 234 -7.59 2.19 40.73
C GLY A 234 -8.91 1.78 40.06
N CYS A 235 -9.14 0.48 39.79
CA CYS A 235 -10.38 0.03 39.14
C CYS A 235 -11.56 -0.17 40.11
N PHE A 236 -11.34 0.00 41.41
CA PHE A 236 -12.35 -0.09 42.44
C PHE A 236 -12.18 1.03 43.47
N GLU A 237 -13.25 1.31 44.21
CA GLU A 237 -13.25 2.26 45.31
C GLU A 237 -13.36 1.50 46.64
N LEU A 238 -12.82 2.08 47.70
CA LEU A 238 -12.91 1.56 49.05
C LEU A 238 -13.95 2.36 49.81
N LEU A 239 -14.97 1.66 50.32
CA LEU A 239 -15.96 2.19 51.23
C LEU A 239 -15.63 1.65 52.62
N TYR A 240 -15.50 2.55 53.59
CA TYR A 240 -15.34 2.15 54.99
C TYR A 240 -16.72 1.99 55.61
N ASP A 241 -16.97 0.83 56.21
CA ASP A 241 -18.21 0.55 56.91
C ASP A 241 -18.18 1.21 58.30
N MET A 242 -19.19 2.02 58.60
CA MET A 242 -19.26 2.85 59.80
C MET A 242 -20.09 2.20 60.92
N GLU A 243 -20.60 0.98 60.73
CA GLU A 243 -21.52 0.30 61.67
C GLU A 243 -20.84 -0.68 62.67
N GLU A 244 -19.52 -0.53 62.93
CA GLU A 244 -18.82 -1.17 64.08
C GLU A 244 -18.28 -0.16 65.11
#